data_AF-A0A0K9YWG3-F1
#
_entry.id   AF-A0A0K9YWG3-F1
#
_cell.length_a   1.000
_cell.length_b   1.000
_cell.length_c   1.000
_cell.angle_alpha   90.00
_cell.angle_beta   90.00
_cell.angle_gamma   90.00
#
_symmetry.space_group_name_H-M   'P 1'
#
loop_
_entity.id
_entity.type
_entity.pdbx_description
1 polymer ?
#
loop_
_entity_poly.entity_id
_entity_poly.type
_entity_poly.pdbx_seq_one_letter_code
_entity_poly.pdbx_strand_id
1 'polypeptide(L)'
;MDESLLEDLIESKEFKTVSKYRHILNLLLSKADDNGIARISQPEIATMMGLSQTAVANKFKFLRKYGLIEKVGEKNAYKVLSTNLLSKTPFGTMFAIVRLIEDNPEVFSSFAKQSEILGVSMNEIQVAWGFLSYYTGTKYK
;
A
#
# COMPACT_ATOMS: atom_id res chain seq x y z
N MET A 1 14.98 11.67 -4.45
CA MET A 1 13.51 11.84 -4.48
C MET A 1 13.16 12.82 -3.40
N ASP A 2 12.47 13.91 -3.73
CA ASP A 2 11.98 14.85 -2.73
C ASP A 2 10.84 14.17 -1.95
N GLU A 3 10.92 14.24 -0.63
CA GLU A 3 9.94 13.66 0.29
C GLU A 3 8.59 14.41 0.18
N SER A 4 8.60 15.70 -0.20
CA SER A 4 7.37 16.50 -0.34
C SER A 4 6.51 16.07 -1.53
N LEU A 5 7.13 15.77 -2.68
CA LEU A 5 6.41 15.31 -3.88
C LEU A 5 5.78 13.94 -3.67
N LEU A 6 6.41 13.10 -2.83
CA LEU A 6 5.85 11.81 -2.44
C LEU A 6 4.64 11.99 -1.52
N GLU A 7 4.68 12.97 -0.61
CA GLU A 7 3.54 13.32 0.24
C GLU A 7 2.38 13.90 -0.58
N ASP A 8 2.64 14.81 -1.52
CA ASP A 8 1.61 15.39 -2.40
C ASP A 8 0.91 14.32 -3.26
N LEU A 9 1.67 13.36 -3.81
CA LEU A 9 1.10 12.22 -4.52
C LEU A 9 0.30 11.30 -3.60
N ILE A 10 0.72 11.09 -2.34
CA ILE A 10 -0.03 10.30 -1.36
C ILE A 10 -1.32 11.01 -0.92
N GLU A 11 -1.33 12.34 -0.88
CA GLU A 11 -2.48 13.17 -0.52
C GLU A 11 -3.47 13.40 -1.66
N SER A 12 -3.04 13.17 -2.92
CA SER A 12 -3.91 13.21 -4.08
C SER A 12 -5.12 12.27 -3.89
N LYS A 13 -6.26 12.65 -4.49
CA LYS A 13 -7.54 11.93 -4.36
C LYS A 13 -7.39 10.47 -4.84
N GLU A 14 -6.49 10.24 -5.78
CA GLU A 14 -6.13 8.97 -6.40
C GLU A 14 -5.42 8.01 -5.42
N PHE A 15 -4.74 8.51 -4.37
CA PHE A 15 -3.92 7.67 -3.48
C PHE A 15 -4.32 7.69 -2.00
N LYS A 16 -5.48 8.27 -1.67
CA LYS A 16 -6.17 8.12 -0.37
C LYS A 16 -6.34 6.68 0.13
N THR A 17 -6.15 5.68 -0.75
CA THR A 17 -6.15 4.29 -0.32
C THR A 17 -4.84 3.88 0.36
N VAL A 18 -3.68 4.37 -0.09
CA VAL A 18 -2.37 4.07 0.52
C VAL A 18 -2.31 4.64 1.94
N SER A 19 -2.84 5.85 2.15
CA SER A 19 -2.88 6.49 3.47
C SER A 19 -3.68 5.68 4.51
N LYS A 20 -4.73 4.95 4.10
CA LYS A 20 -5.48 4.05 5.01
C LYS A 20 -4.63 2.87 5.50
N TYR A 21 -3.72 2.35 4.69
CA TYR A 21 -2.79 1.31 5.15
C TYR A 21 -1.79 1.87 6.15
N ARG A 22 -1.24 3.07 5.87
CA ARG A 22 -0.34 3.78 6.80
C ARG A 22 -1.03 4.07 8.13
N HIS A 23 -2.29 4.51 8.10
CA HIS A 23 -3.07 4.76 9.31
C HIS A 23 -3.25 3.49 10.14
N ILE A 24 -3.59 2.34 9.52
CA ILE A 24 -3.67 1.06 10.26
C ILE A 24 -2.33 0.72 10.92
N LEU A 25 -1.21 0.85 10.21
CA LEU A 25 0.11 0.58 10.77
C LEU A 25 0.43 1.49 11.96
N ASN A 26 0.17 2.79 11.83
CA ASN A 26 0.37 3.76 12.91
C ASN A 26 -0.54 3.49 14.11
N LEU A 27 -1.79 3.08 13.85
CA LEU A 27 -2.73 2.71 14.91
C LEU A 27 -2.24 1.46 15.66
N LEU A 28 -1.75 0.44 14.96
CA LEU A 28 -1.15 -0.72 15.60
C LEU A 28 0.08 -0.32 16.44
N LEU A 29 0.99 0.48 15.89
CA LEU A 29 2.17 0.96 16.63
C LEU A 29 1.80 1.74 17.90
N SER A 30 0.83 2.65 17.82
CA SER A 30 0.37 3.44 18.98
C SER A 30 -0.39 2.63 20.04
N LYS A 31 -0.85 1.42 19.71
CA LYS A 31 -1.55 0.50 20.61
C LYS A 31 -0.69 -0.70 21.03
N ALA A 32 0.58 -0.72 20.63
CA ALA A 32 1.50 -1.77 20.98
C ALA A 32 1.87 -1.70 22.47
N ASP A 33 1.90 -2.86 23.13
CA ASP A 33 2.47 -3.02 24.47
C ASP A 33 4.02 -3.01 24.44
N ASP A 34 4.65 -3.16 25.60
CA ASP A 34 6.13 -3.20 25.73
C ASP A 34 6.79 -4.33 24.93
N ASN A 35 6.02 -5.36 24.52
CA ASN A 35 6.51 -6.44 23.66
C ASN A 35 6.32 -6.13 22.16
N GLY A 36 5.83 -4.93 21.82
CA GLY A 36 5.51 -4.51 20.47
C GLY A 36 4.22 -5.13 19.93
N ILE A 37 3.33 -5.65 20.79
CA ILE A 37 2.11 -6.33 20.39
C ILE A 37 0.91 -5.40 20.57
N ALA A 38 0.24 -5.08 19.47
CA ALA A 38 -1.00 -4.32 19.48
C ALA A 38 -2.20 -5.26 19.70
N ARG A 39 -2.97 -5.01 20.75
CA ARG A 39 -4.18 -5.80 21.09
C ARG A 39 -5.43 -4.98 20.81
N ILE A 40 -5.86 -4.98 19.55
CA ILE A 40 -7.02 -4.21 19.08
C ILE A 40 -7.76 -5.01 18.00
N SER A 41 -9.08 -5.06 18.08
CA SER A 41 -9.89 -5.80 17.13
C SER A 41 -10.07 -5.06 15.81
N GLN A 42 -10.23 -5.79 14.72
CA GLN A 42 -10.52 -5.19 13.41
C GLN A 42 -11.85 -4.40 13.41
N PRO A 43 -12.93 -4.82 14.12
CA PRO A 43 -14.11 -4.00 14.34
C PRO A 43 -13.84 -2.64 15.01
N GLU A 44 -13.00 -2.61 16.05
CA GLU A 44 -12.64 -1.34 16.71
C GLU A 44 -11.89 -0.41 15.75
N ILE A 45 -10.92 -0.94 15.00
CA ILE A 45 -10.21 -0.20 13.95
C ILE A 45 -11.19 0.33 12.90
N ALA A 46 -12.16 -0.47 12.48
CA ALA A 46 -13.16 -0.09 11.50
C ALA A 46 -13.97 1.13 11.97
N THR A 47 -14.44 1.11 13.23
CA THR A 47 -15.12 2.24 13.86
C THR A 47 -14.23 3.47 13.95
N MET A 48 -12.99 3.33 14.43
CA MET A 48 -12.05 4.45 14.56
C MET A 48 -11.72 5.12 13.23
N MET A 49 -11.71 4.35 12.14
CA MET A 49 -11.35 4.85 10.80
C MET A 49 -12.57 5.21 9.94
N GLY A 50 -13.81 5.01 10.42
CA GLY A 50 -15.02 5.18 9.62
C GLY A 50 -15.06 4.26 8.39
N LEU A 51 -14.54 3.03 8.52
CA LEU A 51 -14.48 2.03 7.45
C LEU A 51 -15.42 0.86 7.76
N SER A 52 -15.80 0.09 6.74
CA SER A 52 -16.48 -1.20 6.97
C SER A 52 -15.49 -2.24 7.51
N GLN A 53 -16.01 -3.22 8.27
CA GLN A 53 -15.19 -4.33 8.77
C GLN A 53 -14.53 -5.11 7.63
N THR A 54 -15.25 -5.34 6.53
CA THR A 54 -14.71 -5.99 5.33
C THR A 54 -13.54 -5.21 4.73
N ALA A 55 -13.61 -3.88 4.70
CA ALA A 55 -12.53 -3.03 4.19
C ALA A 55 -11.28 -3.13 5.07
N VAL A 56 -11.44 -3.18 6.40
CA VAL A 56 -10.33 -3.40 7.35
C VAL A 56 -9.76 -4.81 7.19
N ALA A 57 -10.60 -5.84 7.13
CA ALA A 57 -10.16 -7.23 6.96
C ALA A 57 -9.33 -7.43 5.68
N ASN A 58 -9.75 -6.84 4.57
CA ASN A 58 -9.00 -6.86 3.32
C ASN A 58 -7.64 -6.17 3.45
N LYS A 59 -7.57 -5.04 4.17
CA LYS A 59 -6.31 -4.35 4.44
C LYS A 59 -5.37 -5.17 5.32
N PHE A 60 -5.89 -5.83 6.35
CA PHE A 60 -5.11 -6.74 7.19
C PHE A 60 -4.57 -7.93 6.39
N LYS A 61 -5.38 -8.53 5.52
CA LYS A 61 -4.95 -9.61 4.62
C LYS A 61 -3.80 -9.14 3.72
N PHE A 62 -3.90 -7.94 3.16
CA PHE A 62 -2.86 -7.34 2.33
C PHE A 62 -1.57 -7.07 3.12
N LEU A 63 -1.66 -6.41 4.27
CA LEU A 63 -0.50 -6.10 5.12
C LEU A 63 0.23 -7.38 5.56
N ARG A 64 -0.52 -8.45 5.87
CA ARG A 64 0.06 -9.76 6.19
C ARG A 64 0.70 -10.43 4.99
N LYS A 65 0.03 -10.40 3.82
CA LYS A 65 0.55 -10.98 2.57
C LYS A 65 1.94 -10.41 2.22
N TYR A 66 2.14 -9.12 2.43
CA TYR A 66 3.40 -8.44 2.13
C TYR A 66 4.35 -8.32 3.35
N GLY A 67 4.05 -9.00 4.45
CA GLY A 67 4.94 -9.06 5.62
C GLY A 67 5.13 -7.74 6.36
N LEU A 68 4.17 -6.81 6.29
CA LEU A 68 4.19 -5.57 7.06
C LEU A 68 3.69 -5.78 8.49
N ILE A 69 2.78 -6.73 8.68
CA ILE A 69 2.28 -7.14 9.99
C ILE A 69 2.21 -8.66 10.08
N GLU A 70 2.21 -9.17 11.29
CA GLU A 70 1.88 -10.56 11.60
C GLU A 70 0.81 -10.66 12.68
N LYS A 71 0.06 -11.77 12.68
CA LYS A 71 -0.87 -12.10 13.76
C LYS A 71 -0.11 -12.97 14.76
N VAL A 72 -0.10 -12.55 16.02
CA VAL A 72 0.60 -13.23 17.11
C VAL A 72 -0.42 -13.71 18.14
N GLY A 73 -0.52 -15.03 18.33
CA GLY A 73 -1.46 -15.64 19.27
C GLY A 73 -2.93 -15.57 18.85
N GLU A 74 -3.82 -15.85 19.80
CA GLU A 74 -5.22 -16.18 19.50
C GLU A 74 -6.18 -14.97 19.48
N LYS A 75 -5.83 -13.84 20.10
CA LYS A 75 -6.77 -12.72 20.35
C LYS A 75 -6.28 -11.37 19.81
N ASN A 76 -6.76 -10.98 18.62
CA ASN A 76 -6.63 -9.61 18.07
C ASN A 76 -5.26 -8.96 18.29
N ALA A 77 -4.22 -9.78 18.23
CA ALA A 77 -2.89 -9.42 18.62
C ALA A 77 -2.02 -9.42 17.36
N TYR A 78 -1.46 -8.26 17.08
CA TYR A 78 -0.71 -8.01 15.86
C TYR A 78 0.61 -7.33 16.19
N LYS A 79 1.66 -7.74 15.49
CA LYS A 79 2.96 -7.09 15.55
C LYS A 79 3.21 -6.41 14.21
N VAL A 80 3.67 -5.16 14.25
CA VAL A 80 4.13 -4.44 13.06
C VAL A 80 5.58 -4.84 12.81
N LEU A 81 5.84 -5.39 11.63
CA LEU A 81 7.17 -5.83 11.19
C LEU A 81 7.85 -4.75 10.34
N SER A 82 7.08 -3.96 9.61
CA SER A 82 7.56 -2.84 8.81
C SER A 82 6.45 -1.85 8.52
N THR A 83 6.80 -0.57 8.45
CA THR A 83 5.93 0.52 7.99
C THR A 83 6.21 0.94 6.55
N ASN A 84 7.24 0.34 5.92
CA ASN A 84 7.69 0.73 4.58
C ASN A 84 6.79 0.13 3.49
N LEU A 85 5.62 0.75 3.30
CA LEU A 85 4.62 0.36 2.31
C LEU A 85 5.16 0.40 0.87
N LEU A 86 5.99 1.37 0.53
CA LEU A 86 6.41 1.57 -0.85
C LEU A 86 7.36 0.48 -1.34
N SER A 87 8.31 0.06 -0.51
CA SER A 87 9.26 -0.99 -0.90
C SER A 87 8.74 -2.41 -0.70
N LYS A 88 7.80 -2.61 0.24
CA LYS A 88 7.27 -3.95 0.57
C LYS A 88 6.06 -4.35 -0.26
N THR A 89 5.43 -3.40 -0.94
CA THR A 89 4.18 -3.63 -1.67
C THR A 89 4.29 -3.04 -3.08
N PRO A 90 3.37 -3.39 -3.99
CA PRO A 90 3.36 -2.83 -5.35
C PRO A 90 3.15 -1.32 -5.40
N PHE A 91 2.92 -0.63 -4.28
CA PHE A 91 2.68 0.80 -4.27
C PHE A 91 3.88 1.61 -4.75
N GLY A 92 5.11 1.24 -4.38
CA GLY A 92 6.30 1.97 -4.85
C GLY A 92 6.41 1.93 -6.38
N THR A 93 6.28 0.74 -6.96
CA THR A 93 6.31 0.53 -8.40
C THR A 93 5.13 1.21 -9.10
N MET A 94 3.94 1.20 -8.49
CA MET A 94 2.76 1.92 -8.99
C MET A 94 3.03 3.42 -9.10
N PHE A 95 3.61 4.04 -8.06
CA PHE A 95 3.98 5.46 -8.10
C PHE A 95 5.05 5.74 -9.16
N ALA A 96 6.05 4.88 -9.28
CA ALA A 96 7.09 5.00 -10.28
C ALA A 96 6.54 4.93 -11.71
N ILE A 97 5.55 4.06 -11.96
CA ILE A 97 4.87 3.94 -13.27
C ILE A 97 4.10 5.22 -13.60
N VAL A 98 3.31 5.77 -12.66
CA VAL A 98 2.53 6.99 -12.90
C VAL A 98 3.45 8.14 -13.29
N ARG A 99 4.52 8.35 -12.53
CA ARG A 99 5.52 9.38 -12.84
C ARG A 99 6.23 9.14 -14.16
N LEU A 100 6.63 7.90 -14.44
CA LEU A 100 7.29 7.55 -15.69
C LEU A 100 6.43 7.91 -16.90
N ILE A 101 5.11 7.70 -16.81
CA ILE A 101 4.16 8.00 -17.88
C ILE A 101 3.92 9.51 -18.01
N GLU A 102 3.90 10.24 -16.90
CA GLU A 102 3.81 11.71 -16.93
C GLU A 102 5.03 12.30 -17.66
N ASP A 103 6.23 11.79 -17.37
CA ASP A 103 7.48 12.25 -17.97
C ASP A 103 7.67 11.73 -19.42
N ASN A 104 7.15 10.53 -19.74
CA ASN A 104 7.35 9.83 -21.01
C ASN A 104 6.05 9.13 -21.48
N PRO A 105 5.05 9.86 -21.98
CA PRO A 105 3.72 9.30 -22.29
C PRO A 105 3.73 8.13 -23.28
N GLU A 106 4.72 8.06 -24.17
CA GLU A 106 4.88 6.98 -25.15
C GLU A 106 5.21 5.62 -24.54
N VAL A 107 5.62 5.55 -23.27
CA VAL A 107 5.86 4.29 -22.57
C VAL A 107 4.59 3.70 -21.96
N PHE A 108 3.47 4.44 -21.96
CA PHE A 108 2.20 4.02 -21.36
C PHE A 108 1.79 2.61 -21.80
N SER A 109 1.89 2.31 -23.10
CA SER A 109 1.44 1.06 -23.71
C SER A 109 2.53 -0.02 -23.81
N SER A 110 3.66 0.13 -23.11
CA SER A 110 4.74 -0.87 -23.12
C SER A 110 5.25 -1.24 -21.73
N PHE A 111 4.75 -2.34 -21.18
CA PHE A 111 5.30 -2.94 -19.96
C PHE A 111 6.79 -3.28 -20.07
N ALA A 112 7.25 -3.68 -21.26
CA ALA A 112 8.66 -3.99 -21.48
C ALA A 112 9.55 -2.75 -21.28
N LYS A 113 9.19 -1.62 -21.91
CA LYS A 113 9.90 -0.35 -21.72
C LYS A 113 9.83 0.14 -20.27
N GLN A 114 8.67 0.02 -19.63
CA GLN A 114 8.53 0.39 -18.22
C GLN A 114 9.41 -0.47 -17.31
N SER A 115 9.47 -1.78 -17.55
CA SER A 115 10.34 -2.72 -16.83
C SER A 115 11.81 -2.38 -17.00
N GLU A 116 12.24 -2.10 -18.23
CA GLU A 116 13.60 -1.69 -18.56
C GLU A 116 13.99 -0.38 -17.87
N ILE A 117 13.17 0.67 -18.01
CA ILE A 117 13.46 2.00 -17.47
C ILE A 117 13.45 2.00 -15.94
N LEU A 118 12.50 1.29 -15.31
CA LEU A 118 12.39 1.24 -13.85
C LEU A 118 13.32 0.21 -13.21
N GLY A 119 13.98 -0.64 -14.00
CA GLY A 119 14.87 -1.68 -13.49
C GLY A 119 14.17 -2.74 -12.62
N VAL A 120 12.87 -2.96 -12.84
CA VAL A 120 12.06 -3.95 -12.12
C VAL A 120 11.55 -5.02 -13.07
N SER A 121 11.15 -6.18 -12.55
CA SER A 121 10.65 -7.27 -13.41
C SER A 121 9.33 -6.92 -14.11
N MET A 122 9.09 -7.51 -15.29
CA MET A 122 7.80 -7.39 -15.98
C MET A 122 6.61 -7.81 -15.11
N ASN A 123 6.77 -8.86 -14.30
CA ASN A 123 5.72 -9.30 -13.38
C ASN A 123 5.40 -8.21 -12.34
N GLU A 124 6.42 -7.50 -11.84
CA GLU A 124 6.21 -6.40 -10.89
C GLU A 124 5.45 -5.24 -11.54
N ILE A 125 5.80 -4.87 -12.78
CA ILE A 125 5.05 -3.89 -13.58
C ILE A 125 3.58 -4.31 -13.72
N GLN A 126 3.33 -5.55 -14.13
CA GLN A 126 1.97 -6.07 -14.31
C GLN A 126 1.15 -6.06 -13.02
N VAL A 127 1.76 -6.48 -11.90
CA VAL A 127 1.10 -6.42 -10.59
C VAL A 127 0.79 -4.98 -10.22
N ALA A 128 1.76 -4.07 -10.36
CA ALA A 128 1.57 -2.64 -10.05
C ALA A 128 0.44 -2.02 -10.90
N TRP A 129 0.36 -2.34 -12.19
CA TRP A 129 -0.75 -1.94 -13.05
C TRP A 129 -2.09 -2.53 -12.63
N GLY A 130 -2.12 -3.78 -12.18
CA GLY A 130 -3.32 -4.39 -11.62
C GLY A 130 -3.84 -3.61 -10.40
N PHE A 131 -2.94 -3.16 -9.53
CA PHE A 131 -3.27 -2.31 -8.38
C PHE A 131 -3.69 -0.90 -8.79
N LEU A 132 -2.98 -0.28 -9.73
CA LEU A 132 -3.33 1.04 -10.27
C LEU A 132 -4.74 1.01 -10.85
N SER A 133 -5.02 0.02 -11.72
CA SER A 133 -6.32 -0.14 -12.36
C SER A 133 -7.45 -0.37 -11.35
N TYR A 134 -7.17 -1.13 -10.29
CA TYR A 134 -8.14 -1.37 -9.22
C TYR A 134 -8.49 -0.09 -8.44
N TYR A 135 -7.52 0.81 -8.20
CA TYR A 135 -7.73 2.00 -7.38
C TYR A 135 -8.17 3.24 -8.14
N THR A 136 -7.71 3.43 -9.38
CA THR A 136 -8.03 4.61 -10.17
C THR A 136 -9.13 4.35 -11.19
N GLY A 137 -9.47 3.08 -11.45
CA GLY A 137 -10.33 2.68 -12.56
C GLY A 137 -9.66 2.84 -13.94
N THR A 138 -8.41 3.30 -13.99
CA THR A 138 -7.62 3.42 -15.22
C THR A 138 -7.34 2.04 -15.77
N LYS A 139 -7.80 1.75 -16.99
CA LYS A 139 -7.43 0.50 -17.66
C LYS A 139 -6.21 0.76 -18.52
N TYR A 140 -5.22 -0.14 -18.43
CA TYR A 140 -4.19 -0.25 -19.45
C TYR A 140 -4.87 -0.45 -20.82
N LYS A 141 -4.44 0.31 -21.83
CA LYS A 141 -4.97 0.25 -23.20
C LYS A 141 -3.86 -0.16 -24.16
#